data_AF-A0A1I8AY73-F1
#
_entry.id   AF-A0A1I8AY73-F1
#
_cell.length_a   1.000
_cell.length_b   1.000
_cell.length_c   1.000
_cell.angle_alpha   90.00
_cell.angle_beta   90.00
_cell.angle_gamma   90.00
#
_symmetry.space_group_name_H-M   'P 1'
#
loop_
_entity.id
_entity.type
_entity.pdbx_description
1 polymer ?
#
loop_
_entity_poly.entity_id
_entity_poly.type
_entity_poly.pdbx_seq_one_letter_code
_entity_poly.pdbx_strand_id
1 'polypeptide(L)'
;MKQMMITGSDPMNEMKNCLAQVWASETMIEEIRRCGNGSQSYKFQIEDEHNTKQILTQKPRFVPFMSYNGFSHIQIQSSLQLFFVEKMRHWNKTIGGNEENNQLQNIDSDTNERLRTTKSNPKECHFPPEFWCIDPKISQQCFNKELCNQQFKSIYGRPINFKIIFNSKFEESRNYLNKYILNNLLNIKTLKLNNGKMFVELEPLHLTNQELEECGFSEWCAQRILEICIAASVEDINQRNNLLLCLNSKYGQINSNWIYECSF
;
A
#
# COMPACT_ATOMS: atom_id res chain seq x y z
N MET A 1 -21.48 14.06 -23.60
CA MET A 1 -20.42 13.66 -22.65
C MET A 1 -19.27 14.66 -22.80
N LYS A 2 -19.13 15.59 -21.84
CA LYS A 2 -18.01 16.54 -21.80
C LYS A 2 -16.86 15.83 -21.08
N GLN A 3 -15.76 15.60 -21.79
CA GLN A 3 -14.49 15.17 -21.20
C GLN A 3 -14.05 16.26 -20.21
N MET A 4 -13.99 15.94 -18.92
CA MET A 4 -13.33 16.79 -17.93
C MET A 4 -11.84 16.78 -18.26
N MET A 5 -11.36 17.86 -18.87
CA MET A 5 -9.94 18.16 -18.91
C MET A 5 -9.51 18.44 -17.47
N ILE A 6 -8.59 17.62 -16.95
CA ILE A 6 -7.84 17.94 -15.73
C ILE A 6 -6.97 19.15 -16.12
N THR A 7 -7.46 20.36 -15.84
CA THR A 7 -6.60 21.54 -15.89
C THR A 7 -5.58 21.35 -14.78
N GLY A 8 -4.33 21.04 -15.14
CA GLY A 8 -3.25 20.88 -14.17
C GLY A 8 -3.19 22.14 -13.31
N SER A 9 -3.58 22.00 -12.05
CA SER A 9 -3.52 23.07 -11.08
C SER A 9 -2.07 23.44 -10.86
N ASP A 10 -1.79 24.75 -10.82
CA ASP A 10 -0.47 25.26 -10.48
C ASP A 10 -0.13 24.79 -9.05
N PRO A 11 0.93 23.96 -8.87
CA PRO A 11 1.31 23.43 -7.57
C PRO A 11 1.53 24.53 -6.52
N MET A 12 1.88 25.76 -6.92
CA MET A 12 2.03 26.89 -5.99
C MET A 12 0.69 27.43 -5.49
N ASN A 13 -0.34 27.43 -6.34
CA ASN A 13 -1.68 27.78 -5.91
C ASN A 13 -2.27 26.69 -5.01
N GLU A 14 -1.98 25.42 -5.31
CA GLU A 14 -2.37 24.31 -4.41
C GLU A 14 -1.63 24.34 -3.08
N MET A 15 -0.32 24.63 -3.09
CA MET A 15 0.47 24.81 -1.87
C MET A 15 -0.11 25.93 -1.01
N LYS A 16 -0.47 27.08 -1.58
CA LYS A 16 -1.12 28.17 -0.85
C LYS A 16 -2.44 27.72 -0.22
N ASN A 17 -3.28 27.03 -0.99
CA ASN A 17 -4.56 26.53 -0.49
C ASN A 17 -4.36 25.47 0.62
N CYS A 18 -3.34 24.62 0.50
CA CYS A 18 -2.99 23.61 1.49
C CYS A 18 -2.45 24.24 2.78
N LEU A 19 -1.53 25.20 2.66
CA LEU A 19 -0.95 25.92 3.81
C LEU A 19 -2.01 26.75 4.55
N ALA A 20 -2.96 27.33 3.83
CA ALA A 20 -4.10 28.01 4.44
C ALA A 20 -5.01 27.06 5.25
N GLN A 21 -5.08 25.77 4.88
CA GLN A 21 -5.84 24.77 5.62
C GLN A 21 -5.16 24.34 6.94
N VAL A 22 -3.84 24.49 7.05
CA VAL A 22 -3.07 24.22 8.29
C VAL A 22 -2.78 25.48 9.09
N TRP A 23 -3.63 26.50 8.95
CA TRP A 23 -3.57 27.78 9.67
C TRP A 23 -2.26 28.57 9.52
N ALA A 24 -1.49 28.33 8.45
CA ALA A 24 -0.36 29.19 8.15
C ALA A 24 -0.87 30.61 7.87
N SER A 25 -0.30 31.60 8.55
CA SER A 25 -0.62 33.00 8.28
C SER A 25 -0.20 33.36 6.85
N GLU A 26 -0.86 34.34 6.23
CA GLU A 26 -0.47 34.81 4.88
C GLU A 26 1.01 35.25 4.85
N THR A 27 1.51 35.80 5.95
CA THR A 27 2.94 36.13 6.13
C THR A 27 3.82 34.88 6.10
N MET A 28 3.46 33.81 6.82
CA MET A 28 4.20 32.54 6.81
C MET A 28 4.15 31.86 5.43
N ILE A 29 3.00 31.87 4.76
CA ILE A 29 2.87 31.35 3.39
C ILE A 29 3.79 32.10 2.44
N GLU A 30 3.83 33.43 2.54
CA GLU A 30 4.69 34.27 1.73
C GLU A 30 6.18 34.07 2.07
N GLU A 31 6.53 33.79 3.33
CA GLU A 31 7.87 33.41 3.75
C GLU A 31 8.29 32.04 3.21
N ILE A 32 7.42 31.03 3.27
CA ILE A 32 7.65 29.70 2.67
C ILE A 32 7.83 29.85 1.16
N ARG A 33 6.98 30.65 0.49
CA ARG A 33 7.10 30.94 -0.94
C ARG A 33 8.41 31.64 -1.27
N ARG A 34 8.82 32.62 -0.46
CA ARG A 34 10.10 33.32 -0.61
C ARG A 34 11.28 32.40 -0.38
N CYS A 35 11.18 31.48 0.60
CA CYS A 35 12.17 30.45 0.85
C CYS A 35 12.27 29.49 -0.33
N GLY A 36 11.14 28.97 -0.81
CA GLY A 36 11.02 28.06 -1.96
C GLY A 36 11.62 28.61 -3.25
N ASN A 37 11.50 29.92 -3.48
CA ASN A 37 12.09 30.62 -4.62
C ASN A 37 13.48 31.23 -4.33
N GLY A 38 13.99 31.10 -3.11
CA GLY A 38 15.20 31.77 -2.65
C GLY A 38 16.46 30.91 -2.73
N SER A 39 17.59 31.49 -2.34
CA SER A 39 18.86 30.75 -2.25
C SER A 39 18.85 29.68 -1.16
N GLN A 40 17.95 29.80 -0.18
CA GLN A 40 17.81 28.83 0.92
C GLN A 40 17.18 27.52 0.44
N SER A 41 16.15 27.54 -0.41
CA SER A 41 15.60 26.30 -0.99
C SER A 41 16.63 25.57 -1.85
N TYR A 42 17.44 26.31 -2.61
CA TYR A 42 18.51 25.72 -3.39
C TYR A 42 19.53 24.98 -2.50
N LYS A 43 19.88 25.55 -1.34
CA LYS A 43 20.74 24.86 -0.37
C LYS A 43 20.09 23.59 0.17
N PHE A 44 18.81 23.64 0.54
CA PHE A 44 18.08 22.45 1.00
C PHE A 44 17.96 21.40 -0.10
N GLN A 45 17.74 21.78 -1.35
CA GLN A 45 17.74 20.84 -2.48
C GLN A 45 19.09 20.16 -2.68
N ILE A 46 20.21 20.89 -2.54
CA ILE A 46 21.55 20.28 -2.60
C ILE A 46 21.74 19.30 -1.44
N GLU A 47 21.29 19.64 -0.24
CA GLU A 47 21.36 18.78 0.94
C GLU A 47 20.50 17.52 0.75
N ASP A 48 19.26 17.67 0.31
CA ASP A 48 18.35 16.57 -0.03
C ASP A 48 18.91 15.69 -1.15
N GLU A 49 19.52 16.29 -2.18
CA GLU A 49 20.19 15.56 -3.25
C GLU A 49 21.38 14.77 -2.71
N HIS A 50 22.18 15.37 -1.81
CA HIS A 50 23.30 14.69 -1.17
C HIS A 50 22.81 13.51 -0.33
N ASN A 51 21.81 13.71 0.53
CA ASN A 51 21.21 12.69 1.37
C ASN A 51 20.58 11.57 0.52
N THR A 52 19.83 11.95 -0.51
CA THR A 52 19.23 11.00 -1.46
C THR A 52 20.30 10.22 -2.21
N LYS A 53 21.42 10.84 -2.60
CA LYS A 53 22.55 10.14 -3.22
C LYS A 53 23.17 9.12 -2.29
N GLN A 54 23.33 9.43 -0.99
CA GLN A 54 23.80 8.45 0.00
C GLN A 54 22.87 7.24 0.10
N ILE A 55 21.56 7.49 0.08
CA ILE A 55 20.51 6.46 0.11
C ILE A 55 20.48 5.62 -1.19
N LEU A 56 20.55 6.27 -2.35
CA LEU A 56 20.46 5.65 -3.68
C LEU A 56 21.79 5.11 -4.22
N THR A 57 22.86 5.10 -3.39
CA THR A 57 24.12 4.42 -3.73
C THR A 57 23.93 2.91 -3.91
N GLN A 58 22.93 2.33 -3.24
CA GLN A 58 22.57 0.92 -3.36
C GLN A 58 21.59 0.71 -4.53
N LYS A 59 21.94 -0.17 -5.48
CA LYS A 59 21.07 -0.57 -6.61
C LYS A 59 20.23 -1.80 -6.24
N PRO A 60 19.00 -1.98 -6.77
CA PRO A 60 18.22 -1.06 -7.63
C PRO A 60 17.66 0.20 -6.92
N ARG A 61 17.23 1.20 -7.70
CA ARG A 61 16.66 2.49 -7.20
C ARG A 61 15.17 2.55 -7.52
N PHE A 62 14.35 2.97 -6.57
CA PHE A 62 12.89 3.13 -6.71
C PHE A 62 12.43 4.36 -5.93
N VAL A 63 11.36 4.98 -6.40
CA VAL A 63 10.67 6.07 -5.72
C VAL A 63 9.18 5.69 -5.62
N PRO A 64 8.56 5.71 -4.43
CA PRO A 64 9.14 6.16 -3.16
C PRO A 64 10.16 5.17 -2.59
N PHE A 65 11.26 5.71 -2.06
CA PHE A 65 12.20 4.96 -1.22
C PHE A 65 11.66 4.90 0.22
N MET A 66 11.59 3.71 0.79
CA MET A 66 11.13 3.44 2.14
C MET A 66 12.26 2.78 2.93
N SER A 67 12.49 3.26 4.15
CA SER A 67 13.38 2.60 5.09
C SER A 67 12.69 2.48 6.45
N TYR A 68 12.94 1.39 7.15
CA TYR A 68 12.52 1.23 8.54
C TYR A 68 13.79 1.03 9.37
N ASN A 69 13.93 1.84 10.42
CA ASN A 69 15.13 1.85 11.29
C ASN A 69 16.45 2.00 10.52
N GLY A 70 16.46 2.81 9.46
CA GLY A 70 17.66 3.04 8.63
C GLY A 70 17.99 1.92 7.63
N PHE A 71 17.20 0.84 7.57
CA PHE A 71 17.39 -0.25 6.61
C PHE A 71 16.46 -0.11 5.40
N SER A 72 17.03 -0.25 4.19
CA SER A 72 16.28 -0.26 2.93
C SER A 72 15.51 -1.58 2.76
N HIS A 73 14.20 -1.49 2.55
CA HIS A 73 13.36 -2.64 2.25
C HIS A 73 13.13 -2.78 0.74
N ILE A 74 14.25 -2.88 0.01
CA ILE A 74 14.33 -2.91 -1.45
C ILE A 74 13.41 -3.96 -2.10
N GLN A 75 13.31 -5.13 -1.48
CA GLN A 75 12.48 -6.24 -1.95
C GLN A 75 10.98 -5.95 -1.78
N ILE A 76 10.59 -5.20 -0.75
CA ILE A 76 9.19 -4.83 -0.51
C ILE A 76 8.77 -3.76 -1.51
N GLN A 77 9.64 -2.78 -1.76
CA GLN A 77 9.37 -1.66 -2.65
C GLN A 77 9.30 -2.05 -4.12
N SER A 78 10.24 -2.89 -4.58
CA SER A 78 10.22 -3.41 -5.95
C SER A 78 8.98 -4.29 -6.22
N SER A 79 8.54 -5.03 -5.21
CA SER A 79 7.41 -5.97 -5.30
C SER A 79 6.05 -5.30 -5.20
N LEU A 80 5.90 -4.29 -4.33
CA LEU A 80 4.67 -3.51 -4.16
C LEU A 80 4.35 -2.65 -5.39
N GLN A 81 5.35 -2.12 -6.09
CA GLN A 81 5.12 -1.26 -7.25
C GLN A 81 4.70 -2.01 -8.52
N LEU A 82 5.16 -3.25 -8.71
CA LEU A 82 5.02 -3.93 -10.01
C LEU A 82 3.87 -4.93 -10.09
N PHE A 83 3.40 -5.51 -8.98
CA PHE A 83 2.52 -6.70 -9.04
C PHE A 83 1.46 -6.78 -7.94
N PHE A 84 1.15 -5.68 -7.28
CA PHE A 84 0.23 -5.72 -6.14
C PHE A 84 -1.15 -6.27 -6.52
N VAL A 85 -1.65 -5.94 -7.72
CA VAL A 85 -2.93 -6.43 -8.24
C VAL A 85 -2.88 -7.92 -8.59
N GLU A 86 -1.81 -8.37 -9.23
CA GLU A 86 -1.58 -9.75 -9.66
C GLU A 86 -1.35 -10.69 -8.46
N LYS A 87 -0.63 -10.22 -7.43
CA LYS A 87 -0.34 -10.96 -6.20
C LYS A 87 -1.63 -11.27 -5.43
N MET A 88 -2.51 -10.27 -5.31
CA MET A 88 -3.83 -10.44 -4.67
C MET A 88 -4.71 -11.43 -5.44
N ARG A 89 -4.67 -11.40 -6.78
CA ARG A 89 -5.41 -12.34 -7.63
C ARG A 89 -4.92 -13.78 -7.47
N HIS A 90 -3.61 -14.00 -7.39
CA HIS A 90 -3.01 -15.33 -7.23
C HIS A 90 -3.29 -15.90 -5.84
N TRP A 91 -3.12 -15.10 -4.78
CA TRP A 91 -3.41 -15.54 -3.42
C TRP A 91 -4.88 -15.91 -3.21
N ASN A 92 -5.80 -15.17 -3.80
CA ASN A 92 -7.23 -15.54 -3.75
C ASN A 92 -7.49 -16.91 -4.39
N LYS A 93 -6.74 -17.27 -5.44
CA LYS A 93 -6.81 -18.59 -6.09
C LYS A 93 -6.18 -19.70 -5.25
N THR A 94 -5.03 -19.45 -4.62
CA THR A 94 -4.32 -20.45 -3.79
C THR A 94 -4.99 -20.70 -2.45
N ILE A 95 -5.53 -19.65 -1.84
CA ILE A 95 -6.13 -19.70 -0.50
C ILE A 95 -7.59 -20.15 -0.57
N GLY A 96 -8.34 -19.75 -1.61
CA GLY A 96 -9.77 -20.00 -1.77
C GLY A 96 -10.20 -21.45 -2.07
N GLY A 97 -9.29 -22.42 -1.98
CA GLY A 97 -9.64 -23.84 -1.84
C GLY A 97 -10.48 -24.49 -2.95
N ASN A 98 -10.65 -23.86 -4.11
CA ASN A 98 -11.30 -24.51 -5.25
C ASN A 98 -10.28 -25.41 -5.98
N GLU A 99 -9.99 -26.55 -5.37
CA GLU A 99 -9.29 -27.69 -5.98
C GLU A 99 -10.11 -28.40 -7.08
N GLU A 100 -11.34 -27.98 -7.37
CA GLU A 100 -12.23 -28.71 -8.30
C GLU A 100 -12.23 -28.26 -9.76
N ASN A 101 -11.35 -27.34 -10.18
CA ASN A 101 -11.03 -27.21 -11.61
C ASN A 101 -9.53 -27.37 -11.84
N ASN A 102 -9.10 -28.62 -11.65
CA ASN A 102 -8.07 -29.28 -12.43
C ASN A 102 -8.26 -28.97 -13.94
N GLN A 103 -7.62 -27.91 -14.41
CA GLN A 103 -7.08 -27.79 -15.76
C GLN A 103 -5.92 -26.77 -15.75
N LEU A 104 -4.88 -27.13 -14.99
CA LEU A 104 -3.49 -26.85 -15.34
C LEU A 104 -2.91 -28.01 -16.19
N GLN A 105 -3.79 -28.82 -16.78
CA GLN A 105 -3.44 -29.77 -17.83
C GLN A 105 -3.73 -29.09 -19.17
N ASN A 106 -2.70 -29.02 -20.00
CA ASN A 106 -2.68 -28.53 -21.39
C ASN A 106 -2.58 -27.01 -21.54
N ILE A 107 -1.49 -26.42 -21.04
CA ILE A 107 -0.82 -25.42 -21.87
C ILE A 107 -0.04 -26.24 -22.91
N ASP A 108 -0.64 -26.37 -24.08
CA ASP A 108 -0.07 -27.07 -25.22
C ASP A 108 1.38 -26.65 -25.43
N SER A 109 2.21 -27.68 -25.43
CA SER A 109 3.65 -27.72 -25.66
C SER A 109 4.04 -27.44 -27.11
N ASP A 110 3.25 -26.68 -27.88
CA ASP A 110 3.37 -26.67 -29.35
C ASP A 110 3.52 -25.27 -30.01
N THR A 111 3.86 -24.24 -29.22
CA THR A 111 4.25 -22.93 -29.79
C THR A 111 5.67 -22.46 -29.40
N ASN A 112 6.48 -23.32 -28.78
CA ASN A 112 7.82 -22.95 -28.30
C ASN A 112 8.99 -23.25 -29.27
N GLU A 113 8.74 -23.62 -30.53
CA GLU A 113 9.83 -23.99 -31.44
C GLU A 113 10.54 -22.82 -32.15
N ARG A 114 10.29 -21.55 -31.76
CA ARG A 114 10.97 -20.39 -32.37
C ARG A 114 11.60 -19.36 -31.44
N LEU A 115 11.69 -19.61 -30.14
CA LEU A 115 12.57 -18.84 -29.26
C LEU A 115 13.86 -19.61 -28.99
N ARG A 116 14.64 -19.78 -30.06
CA ARG A 116 16.03 -20.23 -29.99
C ARG A 116 16.86 -19.20 -29.22
N THR A 117 17.12 -19.52 -27.96
CA THR A 117 18.44 -19.48 -27.32
C THR A 117 19.34 -18.31 -27.71
N THR A 118 19.08 -17.12 -27.17
CA THR A 118 20.19 -16.29 -26.74
C THR A 118 20.64 -16.80 -25.37
N LYS A 119 21.78 -17.49 -25.34
CA LYS A 119 22.52 -17.78 -24.10
C LYS A 119 22.94 -16.45 -23.47
N SER A 120 22.03 -15.77 -22.78
CA SER A 120 22.44 -14.81 -21.75
C SER A 120 22.92 -15.63 -20.55
N ASN A 121 24.07 -15.25 -19.99
CA ASN A 121 24.53 -15.88 -18.76
C ASN A 121 23.43 -15.75 -17.69
N PRO A 122 23.04 -16.83 -16.99
CA PRO A 122 21.97 -16.86 -15.99
C PRO A 122 22.41 -16.22 -14.66
N LYS A 123 23.18 -15.14 -14.74
CA LYS A 123 23.76 -14.47 -13.57
C LYS A 123 22.87 -13.29 -13.20
N GLU A 124 22.10 -13.54 -12.15
CA GLU A 124 21.36 -12.58 -11.33
C GLU A 124 19.96 -12.22 -11.82
N CYS A 125 19.06 -13.18 -11.65
CA CYS A 125 17.66 -12.85 -11.47
C CYS A 125 17.48 -12.12 -10.14
N HIS A 126 17.33 -10.81 -10.21
CA HIS A 126 17.09 -9.94 -9.05
C HIS A 126 15.65 -10.02 -8.51
N PHE A 127 14.80 -10.86 -9.12
CA PHE A 127 13.43 -11.05 -8.68
C PHE A 127 13.37 -12.02 -7.49
N PRO A 128 12.64 -11.67 -6.41
CA PRO A 128 12.48 -12.56 -5.27
C PRO A 128 11.87 -13.91 -5.64
N PRO A 129 12.13 -14.96 -4.84
CA PRO A 129 11.66 -16.28 -5.19
C PRO A 129 10.14 -16.45 -5.28
N GLU A 130 9.34 -15.52 -4.82
CA GLU A 130 7.89 -15.55 -4.99
C GLU A 130 7.44 -15.28 -6.44
N PHE A 131 8.21 -14.58 -7.26
CA PHE A 131 7.77 -14.16 -8.60
C PHE A 131 8.08 -15.18 -9.70
N TRP A 132 9.31 -15.67 -9.75
CA TRP A 132 9.72 -16.70 -10.71
C TRP A 132 9.08 -18.08 -10.49
N CYS A 133 8.39 -18.32 -9.37
CA CYS A 133 7.68 -19.59 -9.12
C CYS A 133 6.21 -19.51 -9.55
N ILE A 134 5.71 -18.29 -9.81
CA ILE A 134 4.31 -18.03 -10.12
C ILE A 134 4.14 -17.65 -11.60
N ASP A 135 5.06 -16.87 -12.16
CA ASP A 135 4.99 -16.42 -13.57
C ASP A 135 5.82 -17.33 -14.50
N PRO A 136 5.21 -18.07 -15.44
CA PRO A 136 5.91 -18.98 -16.34
C PRO A 136 6.99 -18.30 -17.20
N LYS A 137 6.79 -17.03 -17.59
CA LYS A 137 7.75 -16.27 -18.41
C LYS A 137 8.99 -15.92 -17.61
N ILE A 138 8.83 -15.56 -16.34
CA ILE A 138 9.94 -15.28 -15.42
C ILE A 138 10.61 -16.60 -14.99
N SER A 139 9.82 -17.66 -14.76
CA SER A 139 10.33 -19.00 -14.47
C SER A 139 11.32 -19.46 -15.54
N GLN A 140 10.99 -19.31 -16.82
CA GLN A 140 11.89 -19.80 -17.88
C GLN A 140 13.30 -19.18 -17.85
N GLN A 141 13.43 -17.94 -17.38
CA GLN A 141 14.71 -17.23 -17.33
C GLN A 141 15.45 -17.43 -16.01
N CYS A 142 14.69 -17.61 -14.93
CA CYS A 142 15.21 -17.48 -13.59
C CYS A 142 15.08 -18.76 -12.76
N PHE A 143 14.12 -19.65 -13.06
CA PHE A 143 13.64 -20.70 -12.15
C PHE A 143 14.73 -21.48 -11.44
N ASN A 144 14.71 -21.38 -10.10
CA ASN A 144 15.44 -22.25 -9.22
C ASN A 144 14.44 -23.09 -8.40
N LYS A 145 14.38 -24.38 -8.70
CA LYS A 145 13.46 -25.34 -8.07
C LYS A 145 13.61 -25.39 -6.55
N GLU A 146 14.83 -25.29 -6.04
CA GLU A 146 15.11 -25.38 -4.59
C GLU A 146 14.59 -24.15 -3.86
N LEU A 147 14.86 -22.96 -4.38
CA LEU A 147 14.37 -21.71 -3.81
C LEU A 147 12.85 -21.58 -3.95
N CYS A 148 12.27 -22.08 -5.04
CA CYS A 148 10.81 -22.21 -5.16
C CYS A 148 10.24 -23.14 -4.10
N ASN A 149 10.81 -24.33 -3.91
CA ASN A 149 10.34 -25.26 -2.90
C ASN A 149 10.51 -24.71 -1.48
N GLN A 150 11.59 -23.98 -1.21
CA GLN A 150 11.79 -23.30 0.07
C GLN A 150 10.73 -22.20 0.29
N GLN A 151 10.42 -21.42 -0.74
CA GLN A 151 9.38 -20.38 -0.67
C GLN A 151 7.97 -21.00 -0.52
N PHE A 152 7.66 -22.05 -1.27
CA PHE A 152 6.40 -22.76 -1.08
C PHE A 152 6.32 -23.35 0.32
N LYS A 153 7.38 -23.95 0.86
CA LYS A 153 7.39 -24.43 2.26
C LYS A 153 7.30 -23.31 3.29
N SER A 154 7.79 -22.11 2.97
CA SER A 154 7.74 -20.96 3.90
C SER A 154 6.33 -20.34 3.95
N ILE A 155 5.53 -20.45 2.89
CA ILE A 155 4.17 -19.90 2.82
C ILE A 155 3.11 -20.98 3.07
N TYR A 156 3.32 -22.20 2.59
CA TYR A 156 2.32 -23.27 2.59
C TYR A 156 1.98 -23.70 4.02
N GLY A 157 0.68 -23.68 4.32
CA GLY A 157 0.17 -24.00 5.66
C GLY A 157 0.42 -22.93 6.71
N ARG A 158 1.08 -21.81 6.38
CA ARG A 158 1.25 -20.69 7.30
C ARG A 158 0.18 -19.63 7.05
N PRO A 159 -0.34 -19.01 8.11
CA PRO A 159 -1.22 -17.88 7.95
C PRO A 159 -0.45 -16.66 7.43
N ILE A 160 -1.11 -15.89 6.56
CA ILE A 160 -0.62 -14.62 6.03
C ILE A 160 -1.27 -13.49 6.80
N ASN A 161 -0.46 -12.63 7.42
CA ASN A 161 -0.92 -11.45 8.14
C ASN A 161 -0.72 -10.21 7.26
N PHE A 162 -1.82 -9.61 6.80
CA PHE A 162 -1.85 -8.33 6.11
C PHE A 162 -2.11 -7.22 7.10
N LYS A 163 -1.13 -6.36 7.28
CA LYS A 163 -1.32 -5.10 8.01
C LYS A 163 -1.45 -3.98 6.99
N ILE A 164 -2.61 -3.33 6.95
CA ILE A 164 -2.93 -2.26 6.01
C ILE A 164 -2.93 -0.95 6.79
N ILE A 165 -1.88 -0.17 6.56
CA ILE A 165 -1.76 1.16 7.14
C ILE A 165 -2.53 2.14 6.26
N PHE A 166 -3.44 2.92 6.84
CA PHE A 166 -4.30 3.82 6.08
C PHE A 166 -4.40 5.23 6.68
N ASN A 167 -4.80 6.19 5.85
CA ASN A 167 -5.06 7.56 6.27
C ASN A 167 -6.44 8.00 5.78
N SER A 168 -7.41 7.96 6.69
CA SER A 168 -8.81 8.28 6.42
C SER A 168 -9.04 9.71 5.96
N LYS A 169 -8.07 10.63 6.12
CA LYS A 169 -8.15 12.00 5.57
C LYS A 169 -8.26 11.99 4.05
N PHE A 170 -7.60 11.05 3.36
CA PHE A 170 -7.56 10.98 1.90
C PHE A 170 -8.70 10.13 1.34
N GLU A 171 -9.42 10.66 0.35
CA GLU A 171 -10.57 9.98 -0.25
C GLU A 171 -10.17 8.67 -0.94
N GLU A 172 -9.01 8.65 -1.56
CA GLU A 172 -8.44 7.47 -2.22
C GLU A 172 -8.21 6.34 -1.23
N SER A 173 -7.71 6.67 -0.03
CA SER A 173 -7.50 5.70 1.05
C SER A 173 -8.84 5.13 1.52
N ARG A 174 -9.83 5.99 1.77
CA ARG A 174 -11.20 5.57 2.14
C ARG A 174 -11.84 4.70 1.06
N ASN A 175 -11.74 5.10 -0.20
CA ASN A 175 -12.26 4.36 -1.35
C ASN A 175 -11.59 3.00 -1.48
N TYR A 176 -10.27 2.92 -1.28
CA TYR A 176 -9.53 1.67 -1.31
C TYR A 176 -9.99 0.71 -0.20
N LEU A 177 -10.13 1.20 1.04
CA LEU A 177 -10.64 0.39 2.15
C LEU A 177 -12.06 -0.12 1.89
N ASN A 178 -12.98 0.80 1.57
CA ASN A 178 -14.40 0.49 1.47
C ASN A 178 -14.76 -0.32 0.22
N LYS A 179 -14.13 -0.02 -0.92
CA LYS A 179 -14.46 -0.70 -2.19
C LYS A 179 -13.62 -1.93 -2.43
N TYR A 180 -12.35 -1.92 -2.04
CA TYR A 180 -11.44 -3.03 -2.32
C TYR A 180 -11.25 -3.95 -1.11
N ILE A 181 -10.78 -3.42 0.03
CA ILE A 181 -10.45 -4.26 1.19
C ILE A 181 -11.68 -4.96 1.77
N LEU A 182 -12.76 -4.20 2.00
CA LEU A 182 -14.01 -4.76 2.51
C LEU A 182 -14.57 -5.86 1.60
N ASN A 183 -14.66 -5.58 0.29
CA ASN A 183 -15.31 -6.51 -0.64
C ASN A 183 -14.47 -7.74 -0.98
N ASN A 184 -13.14 -7.60 -1.00
CA ASN A 184 -12.26 -8.68 -1.46
C ASN A 184 -11.63 -9.47 -0.31
N LEU A 185 -11.31 -8.83 0.82
CA LEU A 185 -10.51 -9.46 1.89
C LEU A 185 -11.29 -9.70 3.18
N LEU A 186 -12.15 -8.76 3.56
CA LEU A 186 -12.89 -8.81 4.82
C LEU A 186 -14.33 -9.30 4.66
N ASN A 187 -14.76 -9.62 3.44
CA ASN A 187 -16.06 -10.21 3.21
C ASN A 187 -16.13 -11.60 3.87
N ILE A 188 -17.21 -11.88 4.60
CA ILE A 188 -17.49 -13.17 5.27
C ILE A 188 -17.25 -14.36 4.32
N LYS A 189 -17.59 -14.22 3.03
CA LYS A 189 -17.34 -15.28 2.04
C LYS A 189 -15.84 -15.54 1.87
N THR A 190 -15.04 -14.49 1.70
CA THR A 190 -13.57 -14.61 1.59
C THR A 190 -12.96 -15.14 2.88
N LEU A 191 -13.38 -14.63 4.04
CA LEU A 191 -12.88 -15.09 5.34
C LEU A 191 -13.15 -16.58 5.57
N LYS A 192 -14.34 -17.07 5.21
CA LYS A 192 -14.70 -18.49 5.27
C LYS A 192 -13.86 -19.34 4.30
N LEU A 193 -13.68 -18.88 3.07
CA LEU A 193 -12.85 -19.57 2.07
C LEU A 193 -11.39 -19.66 2.52
N ASN A 194 -10.92 -18.69 3.30
CA ASN A 194 -9.53 -18.63 3.74
C ASN A 194 -9.19 -19.57 4.90
N ASN A 195 -10.16 -20.27 5.54
CA ASN A 195 -9.93 -21.22 6.64
C ASN A 195 -8.95 -20.71 7.73
N GLY A 196 -8.98 -19.42 8.06
CA GLY A 196 -8.07 -18.80 9.04
C GLY A 196 -6.61 -18.67 8.59
N LYS A 197 -6.31 -18.84 7.30
CA LYS A 197 -4.97 -18.68 6.72
C LYS A 197 -4.66 -17.26 6.28
N MET A 198 -5.62 -16.34 6.35
CA MET A 198 -5.40 -14.93 6.04
C MET A 198 -6.00 -14.11 7.17
N PHE A 199 -5.15 -13.32 7.81
CA PHE A 199 -5.54 -12.30 8.78
C PHE A 199 -5.28 -10.95 8.16
N VAL A 200 -6.27 -10.08 8.22
CA VAL A 200 -6.13 -8.70 7.78
C VAL A 200 -6.30 -7.83 9.00
N GLU A 201 -5.41 -6.89 9.22
CA GLU A 201 -5.40 -5.93 10.30
C GLU A 201 -5.36 -4.54 9.67
N LEU A 202 -6.37 -3.73 9.97
CA LEU A 202 -6.38 -2.32 9.59
C LEU A 202 -5.72 -1.51 10.69
N GLU A 203 -4.76 -0.67 10.31
CA GLU A 203 -4.04 0.20 11.23
C GLU A 203 -4.12 1.64 10.73
N PRO A 204 -4.77 2.54 11.47
CA PRO A 204 -4.72 3.95 11.10
C PRO A 204 -3.28 4.44 11.31
N LEU A 205 -2.76 5.17 10.31
CA LEU A 205 -1.51 5.89 10.43
C LEU A 205 -1.55 6.81 11.67
N HIS A 206 -0.55 6.71 12.53
CA HIS A 206 -0.44 7.52 13.73
C HIS A 206 -0.36 9.02 13.40
N LEU A 207 -0.91 9.84 14.30
CA LEU A 207 -0.70 11.28 14.25
C LEU A 207 0.73 11.61 14.65
N THR A 208 1.40 12.43 13.87
CA THR A 208 2.64 13.09 14.29
C THR A 208 2.36 14.16 15.34
N ASN A 209 3.38 14.60 16.08
CA ASN A 209 3.23 15.69 17.04
C ASN A 209 2.72 16.97 16.36
N GLN A 210 3.20 17.25 15.15
CA GLN A 210 2.73 18.37 14.35
C GLN A 210 1.24 18.23 14.00
N GLU A 211 0.80 17.07 13.52
CA GLU A 211 -0.62 16.84 13.22
C GLU A 211 -1.51 16.89 14.47
N LEU A 212 -0.99 16.54 15.65
CA LEU A 212 -1.67 16.71 16.94
C LEU A 212 -1.84 18.19 17.32
N GLU A 213 -0.83 19.01 17.07
CA GLU A 213 -0.90 20.46 17.28
C GLU A 213 -1.86 21.13 16.27
N GLU A 214 -1.84 20.68 15.01
CA GLU A 214 -2.73 21.12 13.93
C GLU A 214 -4.15 20.51 14.03
N CYS A 215 -4.37 19.57 14.94
CA CYS A 215 -5.57 18.74 14.97
C CYS A 215 -6.83 19.57 15.31
N GLY A 216 -6.70 20.52 16.25
CA GLY A 216 -7.79 21.37 16.74
C GLY A 216 -9.08 20.59 17.03
N PHE A 217 -10.24 21.22 16.76
CA PHE A 217 -11.56 20.56 16.77
C PHE A 217 -12.03 20.16 15.37
N SER A 218 -11.10 19.86 14.46
CA SER A 218 -11.47 19.48 13.10
C SER A 218 -12.10 18.08 13.08
N GLU A 219 -13.06 17.88 12.19
CA GLU A 219 -13.79 16.61 12.09
C GLU A 219 -12.86 15.44 11.71
N TRP A 220 -11.91 15.68 10.80
CA TRP A 220 -10.93 14.67 10.39
C TRP A 220 -10.00 14.26 11.54
N CYS A 221 -9.64 15.21 12.41
CA CYS A 221 -8.84 14.94 13.59
C CYS A 221 -9.60 14.06 14.59
N ALA A 222 -10.85 14.44 14.90
CA ALA A 222 -11.71 13.68 15.78
C ALA A 222 -11.89 12.24 15.27
N GLN A 223 -12.12 12.07 13.97
CA GLN A 223 -12.17 10.76 13.33
C GLN A 223 -10.86 9.99 13.52
N ARG A 224 -9.72 10.62 13.23
CA ARG A 224 -8.41 9.96 13.34
C ARG A 224 -8.10 9.50 14.76
N ILE A 225 -8.39 10.34 15.76
CA ILE A 225 -8.23 9.98 17.17
C ILE A 225 -9.12 8.78 17.50
N LEU A 226 -10.38 8.78 17.06
CA LEU A 226 -11.28 7.64 17.25
C LEU A 226 -10.74 6.37 16.59
N GLU A 227 -10.22 6.44 15.36
CA GLU A 227 -9.60 5.31 14.69
C GLU A 227 -8.41 4.75 15.48
N ILE A 228 -7.51 5.61 15.95
CA ILE A 228 -6.36 5.20 16.77
C ILE A 228 -6.83 4.56 18.09
N CYS A 229 -7.83 5.15 18.74
CA CYS A 229 -8.41 4.61 19.97
C CYS A 229 -9.05 3.23 19.74
N ILE A 230 -9.83 3.05 18.67
CA ILE A 230 -10.40 1.76 18.28
C ILE A 230 -9.28 0.74 18.05
N ALA A 231 -8.23 1.14 17.31
CA ALA A 231 -7.12 0.26 16.97
C ALA A 231 -6.35 -0.23 18.21
N ALA A 232 -6.23 0.63 19.24
CA ALA A 232 -5.56 0.34 20.49
C ALA A 232 -6.44 -0.40 21.52
N SER A 233 -7.75 -0.20 21.50
CA SER A 233 -8.66 -0.65 22.57
C SER A 233 -9.46 -1.90 22.22
N VAL A 234 -9.62 -2.24 20.94
CA VAL A 234 -10.41 -3.39 20.50
C VAL A 234 -9.48 -4.55 20.16
N GLU A 235 -9.43 -5.55 21.05
CA GLU A 235 -8.53 -6.70 20.92
C GLU A 235 -8.92 -7.64 19.76
N ASP A 236 -10.22 -7.87 19.54
CA ASP A 236 -10.67 -8.72 18.43
C ASP A 236 -10.46 -8.02 17.07
N ILE A 237 -9.63 -8.63 16.21
CA ILE A 237 -9.23 -8.05 14.94
C ILE A 237 -10.42 -7.85 14.00
N ASN A 238 -11.42 -8.74 14.01
CA ASN A 238 -12.57 -8.64 13.13
C ASN A 238 -13.49 -7.50 13.57
N GLN A 239 -13.79 -7.42 14.87
CA GLN A 239 -14.56 -6.33 15.46
C GLN A 239 -13.88 -4.99 15.22
N ARG A 240 -12.56 -4.91 15.47
CA ARG A 240 -11.74 -3.72 15.22
C ARG A 240 -11.83 -3.28 13.76
N ASN A 241 -11.60 -4.20 12.81
CA ASN A 241 -11.67 -3.88 11.40
C ASN A 241 -13.06 -3.42 10.96
N ASN A 242 -14.12 -4.06 11.46
CA ASN A 242 -15.50 -3.69 11.15
C ASN A 242 -15.81 -2.26 11.64
N LEU A 243 -15.40 -1.92 12.86
CA LEU A 243 -15.54 -0.57 13.41
C LEU A 243 -14.76 0.45 12.58
N LEU A 244 -13.50 0.17 12.23
CA LEU A 244 -12.66 1.06 11.44
C LEU A 244 -13.22 1.30 10.02
N LEU A 245 -13.72 0.24 9.35
CA LEU A 245 -14.36 0.36 8.04
C LEU A 245 -15.67 1.13 8.12
N CYS A 246 -16.50 0.84 9.11
CA CYS A 246 -17.77 1.55 9.30
C CYS A 246 -17.52 3.04 9.54
N LEU A 247 -16.58 3.39 10.43
CA LEU A 247 -16.18 4.77 10.68
C LEU A 247 -15.66 5.45 9.41
N ASN A 248 -14.84 4.75 8.61
CA ASN A 248 -14.35 5.27 7.32
C ASN A 248 -15.47 5.49 6.30
N SER A 249 -16.52 4.66 6.29
CA SER A 249 -17.68 4.82 5.41
C SER A 249 -18.55 6.03 5.77
N LYS A 250 -18.42 6.53 7.00
CA LYS A 250 -19.16 7.67 7.58
C LYS A 250 -18.30 8.92 7.70
N TYR A 251 -17.18 8.99 7.00
CA TYR A 251 -16.30 10.16 7.04
C TYR A 251 -17.07 11.46 6.74
N GLY A 252 -16.91 12.47 7.58
CA GLY A 252 -17.66 13.73 7.45
C GLY A 252 -19.09 13.69 8.01
N GLN A 253 -19.48 12.61 8.68
CA GLN A 253 -20.83 12.40 9.23
C GLN A 253 -20.82 11.78 10.63
N ILE A 254 -19.75 11.99 11.41
CA ILE A 254 -19.64 11.40 12.75
C ILE A 254 -20.57 12.16 13.69
N ASN A 255 -21.74 11.58 13.96
CA ASN A 255 -22.68 12.04 14.98
C ASN A 255 -22.60 11.14 16.21
N SER A 256 -23.21 11.51 17.32
CA SER A 256 -23.19 10.72 18.56
C SER A 256 -23.76 9.29 18.44
N ASN A 257 -24.44 8.96 17.35
CA ASN A 257 -25.08 7.67 17.12
C ASN A 257 -24.22 6.71 16.28
N TRP A 258 -23.04 7.13 15.80
CA TRP A 258 -22.20 6.31 14.93
C TRP A 258 -21.88 4.94 15.54
N ILE A 259 -21.71 4.86 16.86
CA ILE A 259 -21.44 3.60 17.57
C ILE A 259 -22.57 2.60 17.35
N TYR A 260 -23.82 3.04 17.49
CA TYR A 260 -25.00 2.18 17.29
C TYR A 260 -25.17 1.76 15.83
N GLU A 261 -24.75 2.60 14.88
CA GLU A 261 -24.77 2.29 13.45
C GLU A 261 -23.65 1.30 13.05
N CYS A 262 -22.54 1.27 13.81
CA CYS A 262 -21.36 0.45 13.52
C CYS A 262 -21.22 -0.80 14.40
N SER A 263 -22.03 -0.94 15.45
CA SER A 263 -22.14 -2.15 16.24
C SER A 263 -22.97 -3.19 15.47
N PHE A 264 -22.29 -4.22 14.95
CA PHE A 264 -22.89 -5.41 14.33
C PHE A 264 -23.02 -6.55 15.33
#